data_AF-J0LXN8-F1
#
_entry.id   AF-J0LXN8-F1
#
_cell.length_a   1.000
_cell.length_b   1.000
_cell.length_c   1.000
_cell.angle_alpha   90.00
_cell.angle_beta   90.00
_cell.angle_gamma   90.00
#
_symmetry.space_group_name_H-M   'P 1'
#
loop_
_entity.id
_entity.type
_entity.pdbx_description
1 polymer ?
#
loop_
_entity_poly.entity_id
_entity_poly.type
_entity_poly.pdbx_seq_one_letter_code
_entity_poly.pdbx_strand_id
1 'polypeptide(L)'
;MDTPNKDDSIIRFSVSLQQNLLDELDNRIIKNGYSSRSELVRDMIREKLVEDNWAEDNPNDEGKIAVLVVIYDHHQRELNQRMIDIQHASGTHVLCTTHIHMDEYNCLETIILQGNSFEIQRLQLEIGGLRGVKFAKLTKASSFEYNE
;
A
#
# COMPACT_ATOMS: atom_id res chain seq x y z
N MET A 1 7.47 -26.66 -24.14
CA MET A 1 8.67 -26.53 -23.30
C MET A 1 8.15 -26.20 -21.93
N ASP A 2 8.01 -27.23 -21.10
CA ASP A 2 7.46 -27.12 -19.75
C ASP A 2 8.51 -26.47 -18.85
N THR A 3 8.23 -25.28 -18.34
CA THR A 3 9.02 -24.67 -17.26
C THR A 3 8.70 -25.42 -15.96
N PRO A 4 9.71 -25.82 -15.17
CA PRO A 4 9.48 -26.63 -13.98
C PRO A 4 8.71 -25.82 -12.94
N ASN A 5 7.61 -26.41 -12.48
CA ASN A 5 6.77 -25.93 -11.40
C ASN A 5 7.65 -25.75 -10.14
N LYS A 6 7.88 -24.52 -9.69
CA LYS A 6 8.59 -24.24 -8.44
C LYS A 6 7.68 -24.71 -7.30
N ASP A 7 8.14 -25.71 -6.54
CA ASP A 7 7.37 -26.47 -5.56
C ASP A 7 6.54 -25.62 -4.56
N ASP A 8 5.24 -25.92 -4.51
CA ASP A 8 4.23 -25.43 -3.57
C ASP A 8 4.45 -26.02 -2.15
N SER A 9 5.61 -25.76 -1.55
CA SER A 9 6.03 -26.38 -0.29
C SER A 9 6.21 -25.37 0.84
N ILE A 10 5.42 -25.54 1.91
CA ILE A 10 5.59 -24.77 3.15
C ILE A 10 6.87 -25.24 3.85
N ILE A 11 7.87 -24.36 3.94
CA ILE A 11 9.12 -24.63 4.65
C ILE A 11 9.04 -24.19 6.12
N ARG A 12 9.71 -24.96 7.00
CA ARG A 12 9.87 -24.62 8.42
C ARG A 12 11.32 -24.30 8.71
N PHE A 13 11.56 -23.19 9.38
CA PHE A 13 12.88 -22.79 9.87
C PHE A 13 12.79 -22.36 11.33
N SER A 14 13.93 -22.35 12.02
CA SER A 14 14.03 -21.91 13.42
C SER A 14 14.79 -20.59 13.51
N VAL A 15 14.35 -19.69 14.38
CA VAL A 15 14.99 -18.40 14.66
C VAL A 15 15.39 -18.37 16.12
N SER A 16 16.61 -17.91 16.42
CA SER A 16 17.08 -17.66 17.79
C SER A 16 16.86 -16.19 18.14
N LEU A 17 16.20 -15.93 19.27
CA LEU A 17 15.91 -14.58 19.76
C LEU A 17 15.96 -14.55 21.29
N GLN A 18 16.15 -13.35 21.86
CA GLN A 18 16.08 -13.17 23.31
C GLN A 18 14.65 -13.39 23.81
N GLN A 19 14.49 -13.95 25.01
CA GLN A 19 13.18 -14.30 25.57
C GLN A 19 12.25 -13.08 25.67
N ASN A 20 12.77 -11.95 26.15
CA ASN A 20 12.00 -10.70 26.26
C ASN A 20 11.41 -10.24 24.91
N LEU A 21 12.15 -10.41 23.81
CA LEU A 21 11.68 -10.04 22.47
C LEU A 21 10.56 -10.98 21.98
N LEU A 22 10.65 -12.28 22.32
CA LEU A 22 9.58 -13.24 22.03
C LEU A 22 8.30 -12.88 22.80
N ASP A 23 8.45 -12.51 24.07
CA ASP A 23 7.34 -12.11 24.92
C ASP A 23 6.64 -10.83 24.38
N GLU A 24 7.42 -9.86 23.88
CA GLU A 24 6.87 -8.68 23.21
C GLU A 24 6.12 -9.02 21.91
N LEU A 25 6.65 -9.95 21.11
CA LEU A 25 5.99 -10.43 19.90
C LEU A 25 4.64 -11.11 20.22
N ASP A 26 4.61 -11.98 21.23
CA ASP A 26 3.38 -12.67 21.65
C ASP A 26 2.32 -11.69 22.16
N ASN A 27 2.74 -10.66 22.89
CA ASN A 27 1.83 -9.60 23.32
C ASN A 27 1.19 -8.86 22.13
N ARG A 28 1.92 -8.66 21.02
CA ARG A 28 1.35 -8.09 19.78
C ARG A 28 0.37 -9.04 19.11
N ILE A 29 0.65 -10.34 19.07
CA ILE A 29 -0.24 -11.36 18.48
C ILE A 29 -1.62 -11.32 19.15
N ILE A 30 -1.64 -11.33 20.47
CA ILE A 30 -2.88 -11.32 21.27
C ILE A 30 -3.67 -10.03 21.03
N LYS A 31 -2.99 -8.87 21.03
CA LYS A 31 -3.64 -7.57 20.85
C LYS A 31 -4.21 -7.35 19.46
N ASN A 32 -3.54 -7.89 18.43
CA ASN A 32 -3.90 -7.65 17.03
C ASN A 32 -4.73 -8.78 16.41
N GLY A 33 -5.01 -9.86 17.17
CA GLY A 33 -5.92 -10.93 16.76
C GLY A 33 -5.36 -11.88 15.69
N TYR A 34 -4.03 -12.00 15.58
CA TYR A 34 -3.41 -12.95 14.64
C TYR A 34 -3.69 -14.41 15.04
N SER A 35 -3.88 -15.30 14.06
CA SER A 35 -4.18 -16.71 14.32
C SER A 35 -2.97 -17.49 14.85
N SER A 36 -1.75 -17.06 14.50
CA SER A 36 -0.49 -17.69 14.94
C SER A 36 0.71 -16.77 14.83
N ARG A 37 1.81 -17.10 15.54
CA ARG A 37 3.13 -16.46 15.36
C ARG A 37 3.60 -16.51 13.91
N SER A 38 3.41 -17.66 13.26
CA SER A 38 3.83 -17.86 11.87
C SER A 38 3.07 -16.98 10.88
N GLU A 39 1.81 -16.62 11.18
CA GLU A 39 1.06 -15.67 10.36
C GLU A 39 1.62 -14.25 10.52
N LEU A 40 1.80 -13.78 11.75
CA LEU A 40 2.41 -12.47 12.00
C LEU A 40 3.80 -12.36 11.36
N VAL A 41 4.65 -13.39 11.50
CA VAL A 41 5.99 -13.40 10.90
C VAL A 41 5.93 -13.38 9.37
N ARG A 42 5.03 -14.14 8.74
CA ARG A 42 4.85 -14.10 7.28
C ARG A 42 4.40 -12.73 6.79
N ASP A 43 3.45 -12.11 7.47
CA ASP A 43 2.95 -10.79 7.09
C ASP A 43 4.04 -9.72 7.25
N MET A 44 4.80 -9.74 8.36
CA MET A 44 5.94 -8.84 8.54
C MET A 44 7.02 -9.03 7.47
N ILE A 45 7.29 -10.28 7.06
CA ILE A 45 8.24 -10.56 5.98
C ILE A 45 7.73 -9.95 4.67
N ARG A 46 6.46 -10.19 4.31
CA ARG A 46 5.87 -9.64 3.07
C ARG A 46 5.81 -8.11 3.07
N GLU A 47 5.44 -7.51 4.19
CA GLU A 47 5.44 -6.05 4.35
C GLU A 47 6.84 -5.49 4.11
N LYS A 48 7.86 -6.09 4.72
CA LYS A 48 9.26 -5.68 4.52
C LYS A 48 9.73 -5.87 3.07
N LEU A 49 9.37 -6.99 2.42
CA LEU A 49 9.70 -7.23 1.02
C LEU A 49 9.05 -6.21 0.08
N VAL A 50 7.80 -5.79 0.37
CA VAL A 50 7.14 -4.71 -0.37
C VAL A 50 7.87 -3.40 -0.16
N GLU A 51 8.22 -3.06 1.08
CA GLU A 51 9.00 -1.84 1.35
C GLU A 51 10.31 -1.82 0.58
N ASP A 52 11.04 -2.94 0.57
CA ASP A 52 12.34 -3.06 -0.08
C ASP A 52 12.18 -2.99 -1.61
N ASN A 53 11.20 -3.69 -2.19
CA ASN A 53 10.85 -3.58 -3.62
C ASN A 53 10.44 -2.17 -4.02
N TRP A 54 9.76 -1.44 -3.13
CA TRP A 54 9.40 -0.04 -3.37
C TRP A 54 10.57 0.92 -3.21
N ALA A 55 11.56 0.59 -2.38
CA ALA A 55 12.80 1.34 -2.20
C ALA A 55 13.82 1.10 -3.33
N GLU A 56 13.71 -0.02 -4.04
CA GLU A 56 14.40 -0.22 -5.31
C GLU A 56 13.82 0.75 -6.36
N ASP A 57 14.49 1.90 -6.50
CA ASP A 57 14.20 2.96 -7.47
C ASP A 57 14.60 2.52 -8.88
N ASN A 58 13.97 1.46 -9.40
CA ASN A 58 14.03 1.15 -10.83
C ASN A 58 12.89 1.90 -11.55
N PRO A 59 13.16 3.02 -12.23
CA PRO A 59 12.13 3.80 -12.91
C PRO A 59 11.46 3.06 -14.07
N ASN A 60 12.06 1.95 -14.55
CA ASN A 60 11.47 1.12 -15.61
C ASN A 60 10.47 0.09 -15.08
N ASP A 61 10.35 -0.08 -13.76
CA ASP A 61 9.33 -0.94 -13.18
C ASP A 61 8.00 -0.19 -13.09
N GLU A 62 7.19 -0.30 -14.14
CA GLU A 62 5.84 0.27 -14.21
C GLU A 62 4.77 -0.65 -13.60
N GLY A 63 5.15 -1.80 -13.04
CA GLY A 63 4.24 -2.83 -12.56
C GLY A 63 3.69 -2.59 -11.15
N LYS A 64 4.20 -1.61 -10.40
CA LYS A 64 3.83 -1.41 -8.99
C LYS A 64 2.38 -0.95 -8.86
N ILE A 65 1.69 -1.46 -7.84
CA ILE A 65 0.28 -1.15 -7.55
C ILE A 65 0.17 -0.49 -6.18
N ALA A 66 -0.62 0.56 -6.07
CA ALA A 66 -0.91 1.19 -4.79
C ALA A 66 -2.35 1.66 -4.68
N VAL A 67 -2.80 1.85 -3.45
CA VAL A 67 -4.07 2.49 -3.14
C VAL A 67 -3.80 3.75 -2.35
N LEU A 68 -4.15 4.91 -2.91
CA LEU A 68 -4.14 6.17 -2.21
C LEU A 68 -5.51 6.41 -1.57
N VAL A 69 -5.54 6.47 -0.24
CA VAL A 69 -6.75 6.81 0.53
C VAL A 69 -6.70 8.28 0.89
N VAL A 70 -7.73 9.02 0.50
CA VAL A 70 -7.85 10.46 0.72
C VAL A 70 -9.15 10.77 1.46
N ILE A 71 -9.08 11.67 2.45
CA ILE A 71 -10.27 12.32 3.02
C ILE A 71 -10.14 13.81 2.79
N TYR A 72 -11.17 14.44 2.25
CA TYR A 72 -11.14 15.86 1.92
C TYR A 72 -12.52 16.52 2.03
N ASP A 73 -12.53 17.86 2.03
CA ASP A 73 -13.74 18.66 2.05
C ASP A 73 -14.22 19.01 0.63
N HIS A 74 -15.38 18.48 0.22
CA HIS A 74 -15.92 18.75 -1.12
C HIS A 74 -16.50 20.17 -1.28
N HIS A 75 -16.71 20.93 -0.20
CA HIS A 75 -17.06 22.35 -0.28
C HIS A 75 -15.85 23.23 -0.62
N GLN A 76 -14.63 22.72 -0.48
CA GLN A 76 -13.43 23.44 -0.88
C GLN A 76 -13.44 23.65 -2.40
N ARG A 77 -13.60 24.92 -2.81
CA ARG A 77 -13.73 25.31 -4.21
C ARG A 77 -12.58 24.74 -5.05
N GLU A 78 -12.92 24.14 -6.20
CA GLU A 78 -12.01 23.53 -7.16
C GLU A 78 -11.19 22.34 -6.66
N LEU A 79 -11.37 21.87 -5.42
CA LEU A 79 -10.51 20.80 -4.87
C LEU A 79 -10.64 19.50 -5.67
N ASN A 80 -11.88 19.04 -5.90
CA ASN A 80 -12.12 17.82 -6.65
C ASN A 80 -11.57 17.91 -8.09
N GLN A 81 -11.79 19.05 -8.77
CA GLN A 81 -11.25 19.28 -10.11
C GLN A 81 -9.71 19.23 -10.11
N ARG A 82 -9.04 19.87 -9.14
CA ARG A 82 -7.57 19.84 -9.05
C ARG A 82 -7.03 18.43 -8.81
N MET A 83 -7.70 17.63 -7.98
CA MET A 83 -7.31 16.23 -7.77
C MET A 83 -7.45 15.41 -9.05
N ILE A 84 -8.51 15.65 -9.84
CA ILE A 84 -8.69 15.02 -11.16
C ILE A 84 -7.61 15.47 -12.14
N ASP A 85 -7.28 16.77 -12.17
CA ASP A 85 -6.24 17.30 -13.05
C ASP A 85 -4.86 16.71 -12.72
N ILE A 86 -4.51 16.56 -11.44
CA ILE A 86 -3.28 15.90 -10.98
C ILE A 86 -3.28 14.42 -11.40
N GLN A 87 -4.39 13.72 -11.23
CA GLN A 87 -4.54 12.33 -11.67
C GLN A 87 -4.32 12.18 -13.19
N HIS A 88 -4.85 13.10 -14.00
CA HIS A 88 -4.65 13.10 -15.46
C HIS A 88 -3.25 13.53 -15.91
N ALA A 89 -2.59 14.41 -15.16
CA ALA A 89 -1.24 14.89 -15.47
C ALA A 89 -0.14 13.92 -15.01
N SER A 90 -0.47 13.01 -14.10
CA SER A 90 0.45 11.99 -13.61
C SER A 90 0.86 11.02 -14.70
N GLY A 91 2.11 10.56 -14.66
CA GLY A 91 2.56 9.42 -15.47
C GLY A 91 2.05 8.07 -14.97
N THR A 92 1.27 8.04 -13.88
CA THR A 92 0.63 6.82 -13.39
C THR A 92 -0.66 6.50 -14.14
N HIS A 93 -1.00 5.21 -14.18
CA HIS A 93 -2.31 4.74 -14.58
C HIS A 93 -3.24 4.72 -13.37
N VAL A 94 -4.20 5.65 -13.35
CA VAL A 94 -5.33 5.59 -12.42
C VAL A 94 -6.31 4.54 -12.92
N LEU A 95 -6.33 3.37 -12.25
CA LEU A 95 -7.16 2.24 -12.66
C LEU A 95 -8.63 2.48 -12.34
N CYS A 96 -8.92 2.95 -11.13
CA CYS A 96 -10.23 3.42 -10.73
C CYS A 96 -10.16 4.28 -9.47
N THR A 97 -11.20 5.08 -9.27
CA THR A 97 -11.41 5.84 -8.03
C THR A 97 -12.79 5.53 -7.50
N THR A 98 -12.86 5.12 -6.23
CA THR A 98 -14.15 4.95 -5.53
C THR A 98 -14.34 6.12 -4.57
N HIS A 99 -15.49 6.78 -4.68
CA HIS A 99 -15.84 7.96 -3.90
C HIS A 99 -17.01 7.67 -2.96
N ILE A 100 -16.89 8.10 -1.70
CA ILE A 100 -17.90 7.93 -0.66
C ILE A 100 -18.15 9.29 0.01
N HIS A 101 -19.41 9.75 -0.03
CA HIS A 101 -19.85 10.88 0.79
C HIS A 101 -20.01 10.39 2.23
N MET A 102 -19.16 10.88 3.15
CA MET A 102 -19.22 10.52 4.56
C MET A 102 -20.24 11.39 5.30
N ASP A 103 -20.23 12.69 5.03
CA ASP A 103 -21.14 13.69 5.58
C ASP A 103 -21.11 14.96 4.70
N GLU A 104 -21.73 16.05 5.17
CA GLU A 104 -21.81 17.32 4.45
C GLU A 104 -20.45 17.95 4.14
N TYR A 105 -19.37 17.66 4.87
CA TYR A 105 -18.07 18.30 4.70
C TYR A 105 -16.93 17.32 4.44
N ASN A 106 -17.23 16.03 4.28
CA ASN A 106 -16.20 15.00 4.16
C ASN A 106 -16.56 14.00 3.06
N CYS A 107 -15.60 13.83 2.16
CA CYS A 107 -15.57 12.78 1.17
C CYS A 107 -14.36 11.89 1.41
N LEU A 108 -14.54 10.59 1.25
CA LEU A 108 -13.46 9.61 1.20
C LEU A 108 -13.30 9.13 -0.23
N GLU A 109 -12.06 9.11 -0.71
CA GLU A 109 -11.68 8.50 -1.98
C GLU A 109 -10.62 7.43 -1.79
N THR A 110 -10.79 6.31 -2.49
CA THR A 110 -9.73 5.32 -2.70
C THR A 110 -9.36 5.32 -4.18
N ILE A 111 -8.14 5.74 -4.48
CA ILE A 111 -7.61 5.86 -5.84
C ILE A 111 -6.64 4.69 -6.04
N ILE A 112 -7.00 3.75 -6.93
CA ILE A 112 -6.15 2.61 -7.28
C ILE A 112 -5.22 3.03 -8.41
N LEU A 113 -3.93 2.91 -8.17
CA LEU A 113 -2.84 3.42 -9.02
C LEU A 113 -1.96 2.26 -9.47
N GLN A 114 -1.51 2.31 -10.72
CA GLN A 114 -0.46 1.47 -11.27
C GLN A 114 0.61 2.32 -11.96
N GLY A 115 1.88 1.97 -11.78
CA GLY A 115 3.00 2.67 -12.41
C GLY A 115 4.27 2.53 -11.59
N ASN A 116 5.29 3.33 -11.92
CA ASN A 116 6.54 3.32 -11.17
C ASN A 116 6.39 3.99 -9.78
N SER A 117 7.26 3.60 -8.84
CA SER A 117 7.21 4.07 -7.44
C SER A 117 7.34 5.58 -7.31
N PHE A 118 8.09 6.23 -8.19
CA PHE A 118 8.31 7.67 -8.16
C PHE A 118 7.04 8.44 -8.52
N GLU A 119 6.41 8.11 -9.66
CA GLU A 119 5.20 8.78 -10.14
C GLU A 119 4.03 8.59 -9.15
N ILE A 120 3.88 7.40 -8.57
CA ILE A 120 2.85 7.12 -7.54
C ILE A 120 3.07 7.98 -6.30
N GLN A 121 4.32 8.05 -5.80
CA GLN A 121 4.63 8.86 -4.62
C GLN A 121 4.50 10.36 -4.90
N ARG A 122 4.85 10.81 -6.12
CA ARG A 122 4.65 12.20 -6.54
C ARG A 122 3.17 12.57 -6.53
N LEU A 123 2.30 11.72 -7.07
CA LEU A 123 0.85 11.94 -7.05
C LEU A 123 0.31 12.04 -5.60
N GLN A 124 0.77 11.17 -4.70
CA GLN A 124 0.40 11.24 -3.28
C GLN A 124 0.84 12.57 -2.64
N LEU A 125 2.06 13.05 -2.92
CA LEU A 125 2.57 14.32 -2.38
C LEU A 125 1.79 15.52 -2.93
N GLU A 126 1.48 15.53 -4.23
CA GLU A 126 0.72 16.60 -4.87
C GLU A 126 -0.71 16.68 -4.32
N ILE A 127 -1.43 15.56 -4.27
CA ILE A 127 -2.80 15.51 -3.72
C ILE A 127 -2.78 15.84 -2.22
N GLY A 128 -1.87 15.23 -1.45
CA GLY A 128 -1.77 15.47 0.00
C GLY A 128 -1.42 16.91 0.37
N GLY A 129 -0.77 17.65 -0.53
CA GLY A 129 -0.44 19.06 -0.36
C GLY A 129 -1.58 20.03 -0.67
N LEU A 130 -2.69 19.56 -1.25
CA LEU A 130 -3.82 20.43 -1.58
C LEU A 130 -4.54 20.91 -0.32
N ARG A 131 -4.80 22.22 -0.26
CA ARG A 131 -5.66 22.79 0.77
C ARG A 131 -7.04 22.14 0.71
N GLY A 132 -7.51 21.63 1.85
CA GLY A 132 -8.81 20.96 1.99
C GLY A 132 -8.72 19.43 2.01
N VAL A 133 -7.55 18.86 1.68
CA VAL A 133 -7.24 17.47 2.00
C VAL A 133 -6.90 17.35 3.49
N LYS A 134 -7.64 16.49 4.19
CA LYS A 134 -7.55 16.26 5.65
C LYS A 134 -6.71 15.02 5.96
N PHE A 135 -6.69 14.06 5.05
CA PHE A 135 -5.95 12.82 5.16
C PHE A 135 -5.51 12.35 3.78
N ALA A 136 -4.27 11.90 3.65
CA ALA A 136 -3.76 11.24 2.46
C ALA A 136 -2.75 10.17 2.90
N LYS A 137 -3.05 8.90 2.64
CA LYS A 137 -2.15 7.78 2.96
C LYS A 137 -2.06 6.83 1.79
N LEU A 138 -0.82 6.54 1.39
CA LEU A 138 -0.52 5.57 0.35
C LEU A 138 -0.33 4.19 0.96
N THR A 139 -1.10 3.22 0.47
CA THR A 139 -0.88 1.80 0.74
C THR A 139 -0.13 1.22 -0.45
N LYS A 140 1.15 0.92 -0.23
CA LYS A 140 2.04 0.31 -1.22
C LYS A 140 1.76 -1.18 -1.27
N ALA A 141 1.60 -1.73 -2.46
CA ALA A 141 1.48 -3.16 -2.68
C ALA A 141 2.50 -3.59 -3.73
N SER A 142 2.90 -4.85 -3.67
CA SER A 142 3.58 -5.51 -4.78
C SER A 142 2.69 -6.61 -5.30
N SER A 143 2.76 -6.89 -6.60
CA SER A 143 2.21 -8.13 -7.12
C SER A 143 3.08 -9.28 -6.59
N PHE A 144 2.62 -9.89 -5.52
CA PHE A 144 3.12 -11.19 -5.11
C PHE A 144 2.55 -12.20 -6.12
N GLU A 145 3.41 -12.91 -6.85
CA GLU A 145 2.96 -14.13 -7.51
C GLU A 145 2.36 -15.06 -6.44
N TYR A 146 1.52 -16.02 -6.85
CA TYR A 146 0.82 -16.96 -5.94
C TYR A 146 1.75 -17.73 -4.96
N ASN A 147 3.07 -17.56 -5.08
CA ASN A 147 4.15 -18.23 -4.36
C ASN A 147 5.03 -17.29 -3.48
N GLU A 148 4.60 -16.06 -3.15
CA GLU A 148 5.27 -15.16 -2.17
C GLU A 148 4.45 -14.91 -0.87
#